data_AF-K7WD31-F1
#
_entry.id   AF-K7WD31-F1
#
_cell.length_a   1.000
_cell.length_b   1.000
_cell.length_c   1.000
_cell.angle_alpha   90.00
_cell.angle_beta   90.00
_cell.angle_gamma   90.00
#
_symmetry.space_group_name_H-M   'P 1'
#
loop_
_entity.id
_entity.type
_entity.pdbx_description
1 polymer ?
#
loop_
_entity_poly.entity_id
_entity_poly.type
_entity_poly.pdbx_seq_one_letter_code
_entity_poly.pdbx_strand_id
1 'polypeptide(L)'
;MILLHPLSDFIESNFIIYSAQPNYYYEGKCPQTGEILRLPRTPLAEAIADSLMQQLEQNHLYSHEGKMYGILLVELPNGEQRVIKAFSGLLNGNSMVTGWVLPIPGREEVALLETQILAKLAAIKQEIITLEQIPERAEYKTLSVEYTQQLQTMSLHHDHSKQQRHKQRQEFYQTLTDKSLTTALEKLEAESRQQGIDRRNLKRHQNEILQPLQQIITSADRKITELKQQRKQLSRQLQTEMHAAYSLTNFQGQSLSLQQLLPAGTPTGTGECCAPKLLHYAATHGLKPLAMAEFWWGNSSIENKVSGEFYGACLERCQPLMGFLLSGLKPNQVEIIYEDEWLIAVNKSSGLLSVPGRYFHNQDSVISRLRHLYNQEIIAVHRLDQDTSGILLIAKDPITHSQLSQQFQQRQIHKVYEALLTGSLAINEGEINLPLWGNPDHRPYQEVDLSRGKPSLTHFRVMNRAGDYTRIEFVPLTGRTHQLRVHAADTRGLGMAILGDKLYGYHSDTDRLYLHARELRFQHPHVEKILHLQVKTPF
;
A
#
# COMPACT_ATOMS: atom_id res chain seq x y z
N MET A 1 -17.22 -12.97 -21.17
CA MET A 1 -16.22 -11.91 -20.92
C MET A 1 -15.31 -12.39 -19.81
N ILE A 2 -14.01 -12.52 -20.07
CA ILE A 2 -13.06 -13.10 -19.13
C ILE A 2 -12.69 -12.02 -18.09
N LEU A 3 -13.06 -12.23 -16.83
CA LEU A 3 -12.65 -11.40 -15.68
C LEU A 3 -11.35 -11.91 -15.05
N LEU A 4 -11.11 -13.21 -15.11
CA LEU A 4 -9.92 -13.92 -14.64
C LEU A 4 -8.97 -14.14 -15.81
N HIS A 5 -8.04 -13.21 -16.00
CA HIS A 5 -7.08 -13.25 -17.09
C HIS A 5 -5.94 -14.24 -16.76
N PRO A 6 -5.55 -15.16 -17.64
CA PRO A 6 -4.37 -15.98 -17.45
C PRO A 6 -3.09 -15.13 -17.42
N LEU A 7 -2.03 -15.62 -16.75
CA LEU A 7 -0.76 -14.88 -16.71
C LEU A 7 -0.14 -14.68 -18.10
N SER A 8 -0.39 -15.61 -19.02
CA SER A 8 0.07 -15.55 -20.41
C SER A 8 -0.44 -14.33 -21.18
N ASP A 9 -1.52 -13.69 -20.71
CA ASP A 9 -2.03 -12.45 -21.33
C ASP A 9 -1.14 -11.24 -21.01
N PHE A 10 -0.26 -11.35 -20.01
CA PHE A 10 0.60 -10.25 -19.56
C PHE A 10 2.08 -10.56 -19.67
N ILE A 11 2.46 -11.82 -19.43
CA ILE A 11 3.84 -12.23 -19.25
C ILE A 11 4.14 -13.43 -20.14
N GLU A 12 5.24 -13.37 -20.89
CA GLU A 12 5.74 -14.47 -21.70
C GLU A 12 6.27 -15.62 -20.81
N SER A 13 6.16 -16.85 -21.30
CA SER A 13 6.59 -18.07 -20.59
C SER A 13 8.05 -18.06 -20.10
N ASN A 14 8.90 -17.20 -20.68
CA ASN A 14 10.33 -17.08 -20.39
C ASN A 14 10.69 -15.83 -19.57
N PHE A 15 9.71 -15.13 -18.99
CA PHE A 15 9.97 -13.91 -18.22
C PHE A 15 10.73 -14.21 -16.92
N ILE A 16 11.94 -13.66 -16.81
CA ILE A 16 12.84 -13.83 -15.66
C ILE A 16 12.45 -12.82 -14.59
N ILE A 17 11.90 -13.30 -13.48
CA ILE A 17 11.52 -12.46 -12.32
C ILE A 17 12.74 -12.32 -11.41
N TYR A 18 13.43 -11.19 -11.46
CA TYR A 18 14.47 -10.88 -10.48
C TYR A 18 13.86 -10.74 -9.08
N SER A 19 14.31 -11.57 -8.14
CA SER A 19 13.87 -11.55 -6.74
C SER A 19 14.34 -10.28 -6.04
N ALA A 20 13.50 -9.25 -6.03
CA ALA A 20 13.60 -8.13 -5.08
C ALA A 20 12.69 -8.37 -3.87
N GLN A 21 13.10 -7.87 -2.70
CA GLN A 21 12.19 -7.66 -1.57
C GLN A 21 10.93 -6.91 -2.07
N PRO A 22 9.73 -7.21 -1.54
CA PRO A 22 8.55 -6.45 -1.92
C PRO A 22 8.80 -4.96 -1.67
N ASN A 23 8.57 -4.15 -2.69
CA ASN A 23 8.90 -2.72 -2.65
C ASN A 23 8.12 -2.00 -1.52
N TYR A 24 6.85 -2.34 -1.35
CA TYR A 24 6.06 -2.05 -0.15
C TYR A 24 4.91 -3.04 0.02
N TYR A 25 4.20 -2.91 1.14
CA TYR A 25 3.01 -3.70 1.46
C TYR A 25 1.76 -2.83 1.48
N TYR A 26 0.66 -3.39 1.00
CA TYR A 26 -0.68 -2.97 1.38
C TYR A 26 -0.97 -3.59 2.73
N GLU A 27 -1.02 -2.78 3.78
CA GLU A 27 -1.14 -3.29 5.14
C GLU A 27 -2.18 -2.55 5.97
N GLY A 28 -2.72 -3.20 6.98
CA GLY A 28 -3.66 -2.60 7.90
C GLY A 28 -3.89 -3.46 9.12
N LYS A 29 -4.32 -2.84 10.22
CA LYS A 29 -4.60 -3.53 11.47
C LYS A 29 -5.98 -4.18 11.42
N CYS A 30 -6.04 -5.50 11.58
CA CYS A 30 -7.28 -6.26 11.66
C CYS A 30 -8.18 -5.67 12.77
N PRO A 31 -9.42 -5.26 12.46
CA PRO A 31 -10.33 -4.68 13.47
C PRO A 31 -10.65 -5.64 14.61
N GLN A 32 -10.66 -6.95 14.34
CA GLN A 32 -11.03 -7.99 15.32
C GLN A 32 -9.83 -8.46 16.16
N THR A 33 -8.70 -8.77 15.52
CA THR A 33 -7.54 -9.38 16.20
C THR A 33 -6.46 -8.37 16.58
N GLY A 34 -6.46 -7.19 15.96
CA GLY A 34 -5.42 -6.19 16.14
C GLY A 34 -4.08 -6.55 15.45
N GLU A 35 -4.01 -7.64 14.70
CA GLU A 35 -2.81 -8.03 13.95
C GLU A 35 -2.61 -7.15 12.72
N ILE A 36 -1.35 -6.94 12.31
CA ILE A 36 -1.04 -6.27 11.05
C ILE A 36 -1.13 -7.28 9.92
N LEU A 37 -2.12 -7.10 9.05
CA LEU A 37 -2.32 -7.89 7.85
C LEU A 37 -1.60 -7.21 6.69
N ARG A 38 -1.01 -8.01 5.79
CA ARG A 38 -0.16 -7.52 4.70
C ARG A 38 -0.45 -8.24 3.40
N LEU A 39 -0.45 -7.49 2.30
CA LEU A 39 -0.43 -7.99 0.94
C LEU A 39 0.73 -7.32 0.20
N PRO A 40 1.71 -8.08 -0.33
CA PRO A 40 2.90 -7.50 -0.94
C PRO A 40 2.62 -6.94 -2.33
N ARG A 41 3.39 -5.92 -2.72
CA ARG A 41 3.68 -5.62 -4.13
C ARG A 41 4.94 -6.37 -4.53
N THR A 42 4.80 -7.41 -5.35
CA THR A 42 5.93 -8.25 -5.79
C THR A 42 6.42 -7.83 -7.18
N PRO A 43 7.66 -8.19 -7.56
CA PRO A 43 8.16 -7.96 -8.92
C PRO A 43 7.28 -8.58 -10.01
N LEU A 44 6.66 -9.73 -9.73
CA LEU A 44 5.68 -10.34 -10.64
C LEU A 44 4.43 -9.45 -10.83
N ALA A 45 3.90 -8.87 -9.75
CA ALA A 45 2.77 -7.95 -9.84
C ALA A 45 3.13 -6.66 -10.60
N GLU A 46 4.35 -6.16 -10.45
CA GLU A 46 4.87 -5.02 -11.22
C GLU A 46 4.98 -5.36 -12.71
N ALA A 47 5.57 -6.50 -13.07
CA ALA A 47 5.66 -6.93 -14.46
C ALA A 47 4.29 -7.09 -15.14
N ILE A 48 3.29 -7.65 -14.42
CA ILE A 48 1.91 -7.74 -14.90
C ILE A 48 1.34 -6.33 -15.13
N ALA A 49 1.59 -5.41 -14.21
CA ALA A 49 1.10 -4.04 -14.30
C ALA A 49 1.78 -3.25 -15.43
N ASP A 50 3.09 -3.40 -15.63
CA ASP A 50 3.84 -2.80 -16.74
C ASP A 50 3.32 -3.29 -18.10
N SER A 51 3.04 -4.59 -18.21
CA SER A 51 2.40 -5.16 -19.41
C SER A 51 0.98 -4.58 -19.62
N LEU A 52 0.21 -4.42 -18.55
CA LEU A 52 -1.08 -3.74 -18.63
C LEU A 52 -0.93 -2.28 -19.08
N MET A 53 0.09 -1.54 -18.64
CA MET A 53 0.36 -0.18 -19.12
C MET A 53 0.57 -0.15 -20.64
N GLN A 54 1.35 -1.09 -21.19
CA GLN A 54 1.55 -1.21 -22.63
C GLN A 54 0.24 -1.51 -23.37
N GLN A 55 -0.63 -2.38 -22.83
CA GLN A 55 -1.96 -2.64 -23.38
C GLN A 55 -2.85 -1.39 -23.35
N LEU A 56 -2.76 -0.58 -22.29
CA LEU A 56 -3.52 0.67 -22.16
C LEU A 56 -3.03 1.73 -23.16
N GLU A 57 -1.74 1.78 -23.46
CA GLU A 57 -1.16 2.67 -24.47
C GLU A 57 -1.70 2.39 -25.88
N GLN A 58 -1.77 1.12 -26.25
CA GLN A 58 -2.22 0.67 -27.58
C GLN A 58 -3.72 0.84 -27.80
N ASN A 59 -4.50 1.09 -26.73
CA ASN A 59 -5.94 1.20 -26.81
C ASN A 59 -6.37 2.67 -26.69
N HIS A 60 -6.82 3.25 -27.79
CA HIS A 60 -7.30 4.63 -27.84
C HIS A 60 -8.37 4.94 -26.80
N LEU A 61 -9.18 3.96 -26.39
CA LEU A 61 -10.21 4.15 -25.37
C LEU A 61 -9.63 4.53 -24.00
N TYR A 62 -8.38 4.16 -23.69
CA TYR A 62 -7.75 4.39 -22.39
C TYR A 62 -6.67 5.46 -22.41
N SER A 63 -6.14 5.80 -23.59
CA SER A 63 -5.05 6.79 -23.76
C SER A 63 -5.43 8.25 -23.46
N HIS A 64 -6.72 8.60 -23.43
CA HIS A 64 -7.17 10.01 -23.37
C HIS A 64 -7.47 10.51 -21.93
N GLU A 65 -7.72 9.62 -20.97
CA GLU A 65 -8.10 9.97 -19.60
C GLU A 65 -7.05 9.45 -18.60
N GLY A 66 -6.40 10.36 -17.86
CA GLY A 66 -5.50 10.00 -16.75
C GLY A 66 -6.26 9.36 -15.58
N LYS A 67 -5.86 8.16 -15.16
CA LYS A 67 -6.56 7.41 -14.11
C LYS A 67 -5.65 6.47 -13.31
N MET A 68 -6.10 6.11 -12.11
CA MET A 68 -5.50 5.00 -11.36
C MET A 68 -6.02 3.67 -11.89
N TYR A 69 -5.11 2.76 -12.16
CA TYR A 69 -5.37 1.36 -12.49
C TYR A 69 -4.74 0.46 -11.43
N GLY A 70 -5.19 -0.77 -11.35
CA GLY A 70 -4.56 -1.76 -10.47
C GLY A 70 -4.84 -3.18 -10.92
N ILE A 71 -3.92 -4.06 -10.55
CA ILE A 71 -4.01 -5.51 -10.77
C ILE A 71 -3.93 -6.22 -9.44
N LEU A 72 -4.58 -7.38 -9.36
CA LEU A 72 -4.44 -8.32 -8.25
C LEU A 72 -4.13 -9.69 -8.84
N LEU A 73 -2.95 -10.21 -8.49
CA LEU A 73 -2.59 -11.60 -8.73
C LEU A 73 -3.33 -12.46 -7.69
N VAL A 74 -4.09 -13.42 -8.17
CA VAL A 74 -4.91 -14.31 -7.34
C VAL A 74 -4.62 -15.78 -7.65
N GLU A 75 -4.85 -16.63 -6.66
CA GLU A 75 -4.82 -18.09 -6.76
C GLU A 75 -6.26 -18.62 -6.62
N LEU A 76 -6.66 -19.46 -7.58
CA LEU A 76 -7.93 -20.18 -7.56
C LEU A 76 -7.84 -21.39 -6.62
N PRO A 77 -8.98 -21.97 -6.20
CA PRO A 77 -9.00 -23.16 -5.34
C PRO A 77 -8.23 -24.38 -5.89
N ASN A 78 -8.06 -24.46 -7.22
CA ASN A 78 -7.29 -25.50 -7.90
C ASN A 78 -5.77 -25.22 -7.92
N GLY A 79 -5.30 -24.14 -7.27
CA GLY A 79 -3.91 -23.70 -7.25
C GLY A 79 -3.47 -22.90 -8.48
N GLU A 80 -4.37 -22.67 -9.43
CA GLU A 80 -4.06 -21.94 -10.65
C GLU A 80 -4.01 -20.43 -10.40
N GLN A 81 -3.01 -19.75 -10.96
CA GLN A 81 -2.89 -18.31 -10.82
C GLN A 81 -3.60 -17.55 -11.96
N ARG A 82 -4.21 -16.43 -11.60
CA ARG A 82 -4.95 -15.53 -12.50
C ARG A 82 -4.74 -14.07 -12.10
N VAL A 83 -5.04 -13.17 -13.03
CA VAL A 83 -5.00 -11.74 -12.82
C VAL A 83 -6.41 -11.18 -12.95
N ILE A 84 -6.80 -10.35 -11.99
CA ILE A 84 -7.96 -9.47 -12.11
C ILE A 84 -7.48 -8.02 -12.10
N LYS A 85 -8.23 -7.12 -12.77
CA LYS A 85 -7.85 -5.71 -12.93
C LYS A 85 -8.99 -4.75 -12.64
N ALA A 86 -8.64 -3.58 -12.12
CA ALA A 86 -9.57 -2.49 -11.77
C ALA A 86 -9.02 -1.13 -12.23
N PHE A 87 -9.92 -0.15 -12.38
CA PHE A 87 -9.60 1.27 -12.53
C PHE A 87 -10.36 2.08 -11.48
N SER A 88 -9.97 3.30 -11.15
CA SER A 88 -10.66 4.13 -10.15
C SER A 88 -11.84 4.92 -10.72
N GLY A 89 -12.95 4.99 -9.98
CA GLY A 89 -14.14 5.77 -10.38
C GLY A 89 -14.78 5.28 -11.69
N LEU A 90 -15.10 6.22 -12.60
CA LEU A 90 -15.67 5.96 -13.94
C LEU A 90 -14.58 5.99 -15.01
N LEU A 91 -14.71 5.24 -16.09
CA LEU A 91 -13.81 5.27 -17.25
C LEU A 91 -14.59 5.70 -18.49
N ASN A 92 -14.27 6.87 -19.05
CA ASN A 92 -15.07 7.51 -20.11
C ASN A 92 -16.57 7.59 -19.76
N GLY A 93 -16.89 7.87 -18.49
CA GLY A 93 -18.27 7.93 -17.99
C GLY A 93 -18.92 6.58 -17.67
N ASN A 94 -18.25 5.45 -17.93
CA ASN A 94 -18.79 4.11 -17.64
C ASN A 94 -18.19 3.53 -16.36
N SER A 95 -19.05 3.00 -15.49
CA SER A 95 -18.64 2.28 -14.27
C SER A 95 -18.38 0.79 -14.53
N MET A 96 -19.01 0.23 -15.56
CA MET A 96 -18.88 -1.17 -15.97
C MET A 96 -18.19 -1.24 -17.33
N VAL A 97 -17.00 -1.82 -17.35
CA VAL A 97 -16.22 -2.02 -18.57
C VAL A 97 -15.83 -3.48 -18.65
N THR A 98 -16.07 -4.09 -19.80
CA THR A 98 -15.74 -5.49 -20.08
C THR A 98 -14.29 -5.82 -19.72
N GLY A 99 -14.08 -6.91 -18.98
CA GLY A 99 -12.75 -7.40 -18.60
C GLY A 99 -12.14 -6.72 -17.37
N TRP A 100 -12.91 -5.84 -16.71
CA TRP A 100 -12.55 -5.18 -15.45
C TRP A 100 -13.51 -5.61 -14.34
N VAL A 101 -13.03 -5.62 -13.10
CA VAL A 101 -13.89 -5.91 -11.94
C VAL A 101 -15.03 -4.89 -11.83
N LEU A 102 -16.18 -5.35 -11.35
CA LEU A 102 -17.36 -4.53 -11.18
C LEU A 102 -17.16 -3.48 -10.06
N PRO A 103 -17.94 -2.38 -10.10
CA PRO A 103 -18.05 -1.48 -8.95
C PRO A 103 -18.51 -2.21 -7.69
N ILE A 104 -18.24 -1.62 -6.53
CA ILE A 104 -18.73 -2.19 -5.28
C ILE A 104 -20.27 -2.13 -5.21
N PRO A 105 -20.92 -3.11 -4.54
CA PRO A 105 -22.37 -3.15 -4.39
C PRO A 105 -22.92 -1.87 -3.74
N GLY A 106 -24.14 -1.49 -4.12
CA GLY A 106 -24.82 -0.28 -3.63
C GLY A 106 -24.62 0.96 -4.50
N ARG A 107 -23.73 0.92 -5.50
CA ARG A 107 -23.54 2.05 -6.43
C ARG A 107 -24.77 2.39 -7.27
N GLU A 108 -25.46 1.37 -7.76
CA GLU A 108 -26.65 1.57 -8.60
C GLU A 108 -27.78 2.29 -7.84
N GLU A 109 -27.91 2.02 -6.53
CA GLU A 109 -28.92 2.62 -5.66
C GLU A 109 -28.78 4.14 -5.54
N VAL A 110 -27.54 4.64 -5.61
CA VAL A 110 -27.22 6.07 -5.50
C VAL A 110 -26.86 6.73 -6.83
N ALA A 111 -26.80 5.99 -7.94
CA ALA A 111 -26.30 6.51 -9.23
C ALA A 111 -27.12 7.69 -9.77
N LEU A 112 -28.45 7.64 -9.66
CA LEU A 112 -29.32 8.74 -10.08
C LEU A 112 -29.13 9.97 -9.19
N LEU A 113 -29.06 9.76 -7.87
CA LEU A 113 -28.83 10.83 -6.90
C LEU A 113 -27.45 11.46 -7.08
N GLU A 114 -26.42 10.65 -7.29
CA GLU A 114 -25.05 11.06 -7.60
C GLU A 114 -25.03 11.95 -8.85
N THR A 115 -25.64 11.50 -9.94
CA THR A 115 -25.70 12.27 -11.19
C THR A 115 -26.37 13.63 -10.99
N GLN A 116 -27.51 13.66 -10.29
CA GLN A 116 -28.24 14.91 -10.03
C GLN A 116 -27.47 15.86 -9.11
N ILE A 117 -26.84 15.35 -8.05
CA ILE A 117 -26.06 16.18 -7.12
C ILE A 117 -24.79 16.68 -7.80
N LEU A 118 -24.07 15.86 -8.55
CA LEU A 118 -22.87 16.29 -9.29
C LEU A 118 -23.20 17.39 -10.31
N ALA A 119 -24.33 17.29 -11.02
CA ALA A 119 -24.80 18.36 -11.92
C ALA A 119 -25.05 19.67 -11.15
N LYS A 120 -25.71 19.60 -9.98
CA LYS A 120 -25.91 20.78 -9.10
C LYS A 120 -24.59 21.35 -8.60
N LEU A 121 -23.64 20.51 -8.19
CA LEU A 121 -22.32 20.94 -7.72
C LEU A 121 -21.52 21.63 -8.84
N ALA A 122 -21.60 21.12 -10.07
CA ALA A 122 -21.00 21.74 -11.25
C ALA A 122 -21.64 23.10 -11.57
N ALA A 123 -22.97 23.20 -11.51
CA ALA A 123 -23.69 24.46 -11.69
C ALA A 123 -23.29 25.51 -10.63
N ILE A 124 -23.23 25.12 -9.35
CA ILE A 124 -22.78 25.99 -8.26
C ILE A 124 -21.33 26.46 -8.50
N LYS A 125 -20.43 25.55 -8.94
CA LYS A 125 -19.04 25.92 -9.26
C LYS A 125 -19.01 26.98 -10.36
N GLN A 126 -19.80 26.81 -11.43
CA GLN A 126 -19.86 27.77 -12.51
C GLN A 126 -20.43 29.11 -12.06
N GLU A 127 -21.47 29.13 -11.23
CA GLU A 127 -22.06 30.35 -10.69
C GLU A 127 -21.06 31.13 -9.81
N ILE A 128 -20.29 30.43 -8.96
CA ILE A 128 -19.21 31.05 -8.17
C ILE A 128 -18.18 31.71 -9.08
N ILE A 129 -17.71 31.00 -10.12
CA ILE A 129 -16.73 31.54 -11.08
C ILE A 129 -17.28 32.82 -11.73
N THR A 130 -18.54 32.80 -12.18
CA THR A 130 -19.19 33.98 -12.78
C THR A 130 -19.24 35.16 -11.80
N LEU A 131 -19.60 34.92 -10.53
CA LEU A 131 -19.67 35.97 -9.48
C LEU A 131 -18.30 36.52 -9.07
N GLU A 132 -17.26 35.69 -9.14
CA GLU A 132 -15.87 36.10 -8.91
C GLU A 132 -15.33 36.97 -10.07
N GLN A 133 -15.89 36.82 -11.27
CA GLN A 133 -15.45 37.49 -12.51
C GLN A 133 -16.31 38.68 -12.96
N ILE A 134 -17.24 39.15 -12.12
CA ILE A 134 -18.09 40.31 -12.48
C ILE A 134 -17.24 41.56 -12.81
N PRO A 135 -17.58 42.32 -13.85
CA PRO A 135 -16.77 43.46 -14.32
C PRO A 135 -16.64 44.58 -13.28
N GLU A 136 -17.66 44.76 -12.43
CA GLU A 136 -17.71 45.79 -11.38
C GLU A 136 -16.56 45.67 -10.37
N ARG A 137 -15.99 44.47 -10.18
CA ARG A 137 -14.80 44.27 -9.33
C ARG A 137 -13.56 44.95 -9.93
N ALA A 138 -13.36 44.81 -11.24
CA ALA A 138 -12.25 45.43 -11.94
C ALA A 138 -12.43 46.95 -12.00
N GLU A 139 -13.65 47.40 -12.31
CA GLU A 139 -14.01 48.83 -12.34
C GLU A 139 -13.81 49.49 -10.97
N TYR A 140 -14.34 48.89 -9.89
CA TYR A 140 -14.14 49.39 -8.52
C TYR A 140 -12.66 49.49 -8.16
N LYS A 141 -11.86 48.48 -8.51
CA LYS A 141 -10.42 48.47 -8.22
C LYS A 141 -9.71 49.63 -8.92
N THR A 142 -9.99 49.84 -10.21
CA THR A 142 -9.39 50.93 -10.98
C THR A 142 -9.79 52.29 -10.43
N LEU A 143 -11.10 52.55 -10.28
CA LEU A 143 -11.62 53.83 -9.79
C LEU A 143 -11.17 54.13 -8.35
N SER A 144 -11.11 53.11 -7.48
CA SER A 144 -10.64 53.27 -6.10
C SER A 144 -9.18 53.72 -6.02
N VAL A 145 -8.32 53.18 -6.90
CA VAL A 145 -6.92 53.60 -7.01
C VAL A 145 -6.83 55.04 -7.54
N GLU A 146 -7.57 55.37 -8.60
CA GLU A 146 -7.60 56.72 -9.16
C GLU A 146 -8.02 57.78 -8.14
N TYR A 147 -9.14 57.57 -7.43
CA TYR A 147 -9.61 58.50 -6.41
C TYR A 147 -8.63 58.63 -5.24
N THR A 148 -7.98 57.54 -4.86
CA THR A 148 -6.95 57.55 -3.82
C THR A 148 -5.76 58.40 -4.25
N GLN A 149 -5.31 58.27 -5.50
CA GLN A 149 -4.21 59.08 -6.04
C GLN A 149 -4.60 60.57 -6.16
N GLN A 150 -5.84 60.87 -6.58
CA GLN A 150 -6.34 62.25 -6.61
C GLN A 150 -6.40 62.87 -5.21
N LEU A 151 -6.92 62.14 -4.22
CA LEU A 151 -6.98 62.60 -2.83
C LEU A 151 -5.57 62.82 -2.23
N GLN A 152 -4.62 61.95 -2.54
CA GLN A 152 -3.21 62.11 -2.13
C GLN A 152 -2.58 63.35 -2.76
N THR A 153 -2.74 63.53 -4.07
CA THR A 153 -2.20 64.69 -4.81
C THR A 153 -2.78 66.00 -4.26
N MET A 154 -4.10 66.04 -4.04
CA MET A 154 -4.77 67.19 -3.43
C MET A 154 -4.30 67.44 -1.99
N SER A 155 -4.06 66.39 -1.20
CA SER A 155 -3.51 66.54 0.16
C SER A 155 -2.15 67.20 0.14
N LEU A 156 -1.23 66.73 -0.71
CA LEU A 156 0.10 67.32 -0.88
C LEU A 156 0.03 68.79 -1.30
N HIS A 157 -0.83 69.11 -2.26
CA HIS A 157 -1.07 70.48 -2.69
C HIS A 157 -1.59 71.36 -1.54
N HIS A 158 -2.58 70.87 -0.77
CA HIS A 158 -3.14 71.60 0.37
C HIS A 158 -2.10 71.81 1.48
N ASP A 159 -1.22 70.84 1.74
CA ASP A 159 -0.14 70.97 2.72
C ASP A 159 0.85 72.06 2.29
N HIS A 160 1.23 72.10 1.01
CA HIS A 160 2.08 73.16 0.47
C HIS A 160 1.41 74.53 0.53
N SER A 161 0.14 74.64 0.10
CA SER A 161 -0.60 75.91 0.19
C SER A 161 -0.74 76.37 1.64
N LYS A 162 -0.94 75.44 2.60
CA LYS A 162 -1.01 75.78 4.03
C LYS A 162 0.29 76.39 4.53
N GLN A 163 1.44 75.85 4.12
CA GLN A 163 2.76 76.43 4.44
C GLN A 163 2.95 77.81 3.80
N GLN A 164 2.55 77.99 2.54
CA GLN A 164 2.61 79.29 1.87
C GLN A 164 1.73 80.33 2.55
N ARG A 165 0.47 79.99 2.87
CA ARG A 165 -0.43 80.87 3.61
C ARG A 165 0.11 81.23 4.99
N HIS A 166 0.83 80.32 5.65
CA HIS A 166 1.50 80.62 6.92
C HIS A 166 2.61 81.66 6.76
N LYS A 167 3.47 81.51 5.74
CA LYS A 167 4.52 82.49 5.42
C LYS A 167 3.93 83.85 5.05
N GLN A 168 2.96 83.88 4.14
CA GLN A 168 2.26 85.12 3.72
C GLN A 168 1.58 85.81 4.89
N ARG A 169 0.98 85.05 5.82
CA ARG A 169 0.38 85.60 7.04
C ARG A 169 1.42 86.31 7.91
N GLN A 170 2.62 85.73 8.08
CA GLN A 170 3.72 86.38 8.81
C GLN A 170 4.19 87.66 8.13
N GLU A 171 4.34 87.64 6.79
CA GLU A 171 4.72 88.81 6.00
C GLU A 171 3.68 89.94 6.07
N PHE A 172 2.38 89.61 5.97
CA PHE A 172 1.30 90.61 6.07
C PHE A 172 1.27 91.29 7.45
N TYR A 173 1.51 90.56 8.55
CA TYR A 173 1.62 91.17 9.88
C TYR A 173 2.78 92.17 10.01
N GLN A 174 3.83 92.04 9.18
CA GLN A 174 4.99 92.93 9.21
C GLN A 174 4.88 94.12 8.25
N THR A 175 4.06 94.01 7.20
CA THR A 175 4.08 94.96 6.05
C THR A 175 2.79 95.74 5.86
N LEU A 176 1.66 95.32 6.45
CA LEU A 176 0.34 95.93 6.25
C LEU A 176 -0.27 96.40 7.59
N THR A 177 -1.07 97.47 7.55
CA THR A 177 -1.81 98.00 8.72
C THR A 177 -3.31 98.17 8.45
N ASP A 178 -4.09 98.19 9.53
CA ASP A 178 -5.53 98.48 9.56
C ASP A 178 -6.36 97.64 8.58
N LYS A 179 -7.23 98.30 7.81
CA LYS A 179 -8.22 97.67 6.93
C LYS A 179 -7.59 96.78 5.84
N SER A 180 -6.36 97.10 5.41
CA SER A 180 -5.64 96.35 4.38
C SER A 180 -5.18 94.97 4.87
N LEU A 181 -4.78 94.87 6.15
CA LEU A 181 -4.40 93.63 6.79
C LEU A 181 -5.60 92.69 6.95
N THR A 182 -6.74 93.23 7.39
CA THR A 182 -7.99 92.45 7.56
C THR A 182 -8.43 91.81 6.24
N THR A 183 -8.49 92.60 5.15
CA THR A 183 -8.86 92.07 3.83
C THR A 183 -7.89 91.00 3.33
N ALA A 184 -6.58 91.17 3.57
CA ALA A 184 -5.57 90.19 3.17
C ALA A 184 -5.71 88.86 3.95
N LEU A 185 -5.97 88.93 5.25
CA LEU A 185 -6.19 87.74 6.09
C LEU A 185 -7.50 87.00 5.74
N GLU A 186 -8.58 87.75 5.49
CA GLU A 186 -9.86 87.18 5.03
C GLU A 186 -9.71 86.41 3.72
N LYS A 187 -8.85 86.88 2.80
CA LYS A 187 -8.53 86.18 1.56
C LYS A 187 -7.83 84.84 1.81
N LEU A 188 -6.82 84.79 2.69
CA LEU A 188 -6.13 83.55 3.05
C LEU A 188 -7.07 82.55 3.75
N GLU A 189 -8.01 83.04 4.56
CA GLU A 189 -9.04 82.20 5.17
C GLU A 189 -10.05 81.68 4.15
N ALA A 190 -10.47 82.51 3.19
CA ALA A 190 -11.35 82.09 2.11
C ALA A 190 -10.71 80.98 1.26
N GLU A 191 -9.42 81.10 0.93
CA GLU A 191 -8.66 80.05 0.24
C GLU A 191 -8.62 78.75 1.05
N SER A 192 -8.41 78.82 2.38
CA SER A 192 -8.44 77.63 3.23
C SER A 192 -9.83 76.99 3.31
N ARG A 193 -10.90 77.79 3.34
CA ARG A 193 -12.28 77.30 3.32
C ARG A 193 -12.58 76.61 2.00
N GLN A 194 -12.17 77.18 0.88
CA GLN A 194 -12.36 76.62 -0.46
C GLN A 194 -11.68 75.25 -0.60
N GLN A 195 -10.42 75.11 -0.18
CA GLN A 195 -9.71 73.83 -0.15
C GLN A 195 -10.44 72.76 0.68
N GLY A 196 -11.04 73.17 1.81
CA GLY A 196 -11.89 72.30 2.61
C GLY A 196 -13.17 71.86 1.89
N ILE A 197 -13.79 72.75 1.11
CA ILE A 197 -14.96 72.46 0.28
C ILE A 197 -14.58 71.49 -0.85
N ASP A 198 -13.50 71.76 -1.58
CA ASP A 198 -13.04 70.95 -2.72
C ASP A 198 -12.74 69.51 -2.28
N ARG A 199 -12.08 69.34 -1.12
CA ARG A 199 -11.81 68.00 -0.57
C ARG A 199 -13.09 67.25 -0.21
N ARG A 200 -14.09 67.93 0.35
CA ARG A 200 -15.39 67.31 0.67
C ARG A 200 -16.16 66.93 -0.60
N ASN A 201 -16.10 67.78 -1.63
CA ASN A 201 -16.74 67.52 -2.92
C ASN A 201 -16.13 66.28 -3.58
N LEU A 202 -14.81 66.16 -3.63
CA LEU A 202 -14.14 65.00 -4.21
C LEU A 202 -14.47 63.71 -3.45
N LYS A 203 -14.46 63.72 -2.12
CA LYS A 203 -14.86 62.55 -1.30
C LYS A 203 -16.32 62.15 -1.52
N ARG A 204 -17.22 63.13 -1.65
CA ARG A 204 -18.62 62.88 -1.94
C ARG A 204 -18.78 62.23 -3.32
N HIS A 205 -18.13 62.77 -4.34
CA HIS A 205 -18.17 62.22 -5.69
C HIS A 205 -17.58 60.80 -5.75
N GLN A 206 -16.45 60.57 -5.07
CA GLN A 206 -15.89 59.23 -4.88
C GLN A 206 -16.93 58.27 -4.31
N ASN A 207 -17.64 58.66 -3.24
CA ASN A 207 -18.66 57.81 -2.63
C ASN A 207 -19.85 57.56 -3.57
N GLU A 208 -20.33 58.58 -4.29
CA GLU A 208 -21.43 58.45 -5.26
C GLU A 208 -21.13 57.42 -6.35
N ILE A 209 -19.87 57.32 -6.78
CA ILE A 209 -19.43 56.36 -7.81
C ILE A 209 -19.08 54.99 -7.23
N LEU A 210 -18.34 54.93 -6.12
CA LEU A 210 -17.83 53.67 -5.57
C LEU A 210 -18.88 52.90 -4.76
N GLN A 211 -19.84 53.58 -4.12
CA GLN A 211 -20.83 52.93 -3.25
C GLN A 211 -21.75 51.95 -4.00
N PRO A 212 -22.31 52.28 -5.19
CA PRO A 212 -23.12 51.32 -5.95
C PRO A 212 -22.32 50.08 -6.37
N LEU A 213 -21.08 50.27 -6.86
CA LEU A 213 -20.19 49.17 -7.23
C LEU A 213 -19.87 48.28 -6.02
N GLN A 214 -19.58 48.90 -4.87
CA GLN A 214 -19.33 48.18 -3.61
C GLN A 214 -20.55 47.37 -3.16
N GLN A 215 -21.77 47.88 -3.34
CA GLN A 215 -23.00 47.16 -3.02
C GLN A 215 -23.19 45.91 -3.90
N ILE A 216 -22.91 46.03 -5.21
CA ILE A 216 -22.95 44.90 -6.15
C ILE A 216 -21.94 43.83 -5.73
N ILE A 217 -20.69 44.23 -5.47
CA ILE A 217 -19.61 43.33 -5.03
C ILE A 217 -19.97 42.65 -3.71
N THR A 218 -20.47 43.40 -2.73
CA THR A 218 -20.88 42.86 -1.42
C THR A 218 -22.02 41.85 -1.57
N SER A 219 -22.99 42.12 -2.45
CA SER A 219 -24.08 41.18 -2.75
C SER A 219 -23.54 39.89 -3.40
N ALA A 220 -22.62 40.01 -4.35
CA ALA A 220 -21.97 38.87 -4.99
C ALA A 220 -21.15 38.05 -3.99
N ASP A 221 -20.38 38.67 -3.09
CA ASP A 221 -19.60 38.00 -2.05
C ASP A 221 -20.49 37.24 -1.06
N ARG A 222 -21.63 37.82 -0.67
CA ARG A 222 -22.64 37.14 0.14
C ARG A 222 -23.17 35.91 -0.57
N LYS A 223 -23.53 36.04 -1.85
CA LYS A 223 -24.04 34.92 -2.66
C LYS A 223 -22.99 33.81 -2.83
N ILE A 224 -21.72 34.16 -3.06
CA ILE A 224 -20.60 33.20 -3.11
C ILE A 224 -20.50 32.43 -1.79
N THR A 225 -20.64 33.11 -0.66
CA THR A 225 -20.58 32.48 0.67
C THR A 225 -21.73 31.49 0.87
N GLU A 226 -22.96 31.87 0.50
CA GLU A 226 -24.13 30.99 0.53
C GLU A 226 -23.96 29.76 -0.38
N LEU A 227 -23.48 29.97 -1.61
CA LEU A 227 -23.21 28.90 -2.58
C LEU A 227 -22.11 27.95 -2.08
N LYS A 228 -21.05 28.46 -1.45
CA LYS A 228 -20.00 27.63 -0.82
C LYS A 228 -20.56 26.76 0.31
N GLN A 229 -21.46 27.30 1.14
CA GLN A 229 -22.15 26.54 2.18
C GLN A 229 -23.07 25.47 1.58
N GLN A 230 -23.88 25.81 0.58
CA GLN A 230 -24.78 24.88 -0.11
C GLN A 230 -23.99 23.75 -0.78
N ARG A 231 -22.87 24.07 -1.46
CA ARG A 231 -21.96 23.08 -2.05
C ARG A 231 -21.44 22.10 -1.00
N LYS A 232 -21.02 22.61 0.17
CA LYS A 232 -20.52 21.78 1.28
C LYS A 232 -21.61 20.84 1.81
N GLN A 233 -22.84 21.32 1.96
CA GLN A 233 -23.97 20.52 2.42
C GLN A 233 -24.34 19.42 1.41
N LEU A 234 -24.48 19.76 0.12
CA LEU A 234 -24.77 18.80 -0.94
C LEU A 234 -23.69 17.73 -1.07
N SER A 235 -22.41 18.12 -1.00
CA SER A 235 -21.29 17.17 -1.03
C SER A 235 -21.32 16.20 0.15
N ARG A 236 -21.65 16.68 1.35
CA ARG A 236 -21.77 15.84 2.56
C ARG A 236 -22.96 14.89 2.46
N GLN A 237 -24.10 15.38 1.99
CA GLN A 237 -25.29 14.55 1.78
C GLN A 237 -24.98 13.40 0.82
N LEU A 238 -24.39 13.70 -0.35
CA LEU A 238 -24.01 12.67 -1.32
C LEU A 238 -23.05 11.64 -0.71
N GLN A 239 -22.02 12.09 0.03
CA GLN A 239 -21.10 11.18 0.71
C GLN A 239 -21.80 10.27 1.72
N THR A 240 -22.71 10.81 2.53
CA THR A 240 -23.46 10.01 3.52
C THR A 240 -24.29 8.92 2.83
N GLU A 241 -25.02 9.27 1.77
CA GLU A 241 -25.84 8.32 1.01
C GLU A 241 -24.97 7.25 0.35
N MET A 242 -23.85 7.64 -0.28
CA MET A 242 -22.89 6.69 -0.85
C MET A 242 -22.33 5.75 0.21
N HIS A 243 -21.92 6.25 1.38
CA HIS A 243 -21.33 5.39 2.41
C HIS A 243 -22.34 4.46 3.09
N ALA A 244 -23.60 4.85 3.13
CA ALA A 244 -24.67 3.99 3.63
C ALA A 244 -24.96 2.85 2.66
N ALA A 245 -25.00 3.13 1.35
CA ALA A 245 -25.28 2.14 0.32
C ALA A 245 -24.08 1.21 0.03
N TYR A 246 -22.86 1.76 0.05
CA TYR A 246 -21.67 1.03 -0.40
C TYR A 246 -21.24 0.01 0.64
N SER A 247 -21.13 -1.26 0.22
CA SER A 247 -20.68 -2.35 1.08
C SER A 247 -19.41 -3.00 0.58
N LEU A 248 -18.57 -3.44 1.53
CA LEU A 248 -17.35 -4.17 1.28
C LEU A 248 -17.38 -5.49 2.04
N THR A 249 -16.96 -6.55 1.35
CA THR A 249 -16.84 -7.91 1.88
C THR A 249 -15.38 -8.27 2.06
N ASN A 250 -15.01 -8.82 3.22
CA ASN A 250 -13.68 -9.34 3.50
C ASN A 250 -13.60 -10.87 3.31
N PHE A 251 -12.40 -11.43 3.49
CA PHE A 251 -12.14 -12.87 3.29
C PHE A 251 -12.67 -13.76 4.42
N GLN A 252 -13.23 -13.19 5.50
CA GLN A 252 -14.03 -13.94 6.49
C GLN A 252 -15.49 -14.09 6.04
N GLY A 253 -15.89 -13.48 4.91
CA GLY A 253 -17.27 -13.41 4.46
C GLY A 253 -18.10 -12.34 5.16
N GLN A 254 -17.48 -11.46 5.96
CA GLN A 254 -18.18 -10.34 6.59
C GLN A 254 -18.37 -9.22 5.57
N SER A 255 -19.60 -8.74 5.42
CA SER A 255 -19.93 -7.57 4.61
C SER A 255 -20.38 -6.42 5.50
N LEU A 256 -19.75 -5.26 5.38
CA LEU A 256 -20.06 -4.05 6.14
C LEU A 256 -20.17 -2.84 5.20
N SER A 257 -21.03 -1.89 5.55
CA SER A 257 -21.12 -0.63 4.82
C SER A 257 -19.89 0.25 5.08
N LEU A 258 -19.57 1.16 4.15
CA LEU A 258 -18.49 2.12 4.36
C LEU A 258 -18.75 3.01 5.58
N GLN A 259 -20.01 3.31 5.89
CA GLN A 259 -20.39 4.05 7.10
C GLN A 259 -20.01 3.31 8.38
N GLN A 260 -20.19 1.98 8.41
CA GLN A 260 -19.79 1.14 9.55
C GLN A 260 -18.28 1.01 9.67
N LEU A 261 -17.57 0.92 8.54
CA LEU A 261 -16.11 0.79 8.51
C LEU A 261 -15.41 2.09 8.91
N LEU A 262 -15.99 3.25 8.57
CA LEU A 262 -15.36 4.55 8.75
C LEU A 262 -16.34 5.59 9.37
N PRO A 263 -16.65 5.47 10.66
CA PRO A 263 -17.65 6.29 11.34
C PRO A 263 -17.25 7.77 11.52
N ALA A 264 -15.95 8.10 11.46
CA ALA A 264 -15.44 9.46 11.65
C ALA A 264 -15.61 10.39 10.42
N GLY A 265 -16.23 9.89 9.34
CA GLY A 265 -16.32 10.57 8.06
C GLY A 265 -15.08 10.36 7.19
N THR A 266 -15.25 10.40 5.86
CA THR A 266 -14.18 10.06 4.90
C THR A 266 -14.16 11.00 3.70
N PRO A 267 -13.07 11.00 2.93
CA PRO A 267 -12.99 11.76 1.69
C PRO A 267 -13.89 11.19 0.59
N THR A 268 -14.29 12.03 -0.36
CA THR A 268 -15.06 11.63 -1.54
C THR A 268 -14.34 10.54 -2.34
N GLY A 269 -15.08 9.52 -2.79
CA GLY A 269 -14.56 8.42 -3.61
C GLY A 269 -13.94 7.27 -2.81
N THR A 270 -14.19 7.21 -1.50
CA THR A 270 -13.86 6.03 -0.68
C THR A 270 -14.62 4.80 -1.19
N GLY A 271 -13.95 3.66 -1.30
CA GLY A 271 -14.51 2.43 -1.88
C GLY A 271 -14.41 2.31 -3.42
N GLU A 272 -14.22 3.43 -4.13
CA GLU A 272 -14.18 3.46 -5.60
C GLU A 272 -12.76 3.31 -6.19
N CYS A 273 -11.74 3.22 -5.34
CA CYS A 273 -10.36 2.95 -5.72
C CYS A 273 -10.14 1.49 -6.14
N CYS A 274 -9.00 1.20 -6.76
CA CYS A 274 -8.70 -0.13 -7.28
C CYS A 274 -8.59 -1.16 -6.15
N ALA A 275 -7.82 -0.88 -5.10
CA ALA A 275 -7.62 -1.83 -3.99
C ALA A 275 -8.93 -2.35 -3.33
N PRO A 276 -9.89 -1.51 -2.90
CA PRO A 276 -11.17 -1.99 -2.37
C PRO A 276 -11.95 -2.87 -3.35
N LYS A 277 -12.03 -2.50 -4.63
CA LYS A 277 -12.75 -3.27 -5.66
C LYS A 277 -12.12 -4.63 -5.92
N LEU A 278 -10.80 -4.65 -6.06
CA LEU A 278 -10.03 -5.87 -6.29
C LEU A 278 -10.17 -6.85 -5.12
N LEU A 279 -9.98 -6.38 -3.88
CA LEU A 279 -10.05 -7.22 -2.69
C LEU A 279 -11.48 -7.69 -2.39
N HIS A 280 -12.47 -6.82 -2.57
CA HIS A 280 -13.88 -7.21 -2.46
C HIS A 280 -14.26 -8.29 -3.48
N TYR A 281 -13.87 -8.11 -4.75
CA TYR A 281 -14.14 -9.09 -5.79
C TYR A 281 -13.47 -10.43 -5.46
N ALA A 282 -12.20 -10.40 -5.05
CA ALA A 282 -11.48 -11.61 -4.66
C ALA A 282 -12.16 -12.34 -3.49
N ALA A 283 -12.55 -11.61 -2.44
CA ALA A 283 -13.23 -12.16 -1.28
C ALA A 283 -14.58 -12.81 -1.62
N THR A 284 -15.41 -12.12 -2.42
CA THR A 284 -16.75 -12.61 -2.81
C THR A 284 -16.70 -13.82 -3.75
N HIS A 285 -15.58 -14.02 -4.46
CA HIS A 285 -15.40 -15.12 -5.41
C HIS A 285 -14.47 -16.23 -4.88
N GLY A 286 -14.08 -16.18 -3.61
CA GLY A 286 -13.22 -17.20 -2.99
C GLY A 286 -11.81 -17.26 -3.58
N LEU A 287 -11.32 -16.15 -4.15
CA LEU A 287 -10.01 -16.05 -4.77
C LEU A 287 -8.98 -15.62 -3.73
N LYS A 288 -7.85 -16.32 -3.64
CA LYS A 288 -6.80 -16.00 -2.69
C LYS A 288 -5.86 -14.95 -3.29
N PRO A 289 -5.75 -13.72 -2.75
CA PRO A 289 -4.81 -12.72 -3.24
C PRO A 289 -3.37 -13.13 -2.90
N LEU A 290 -2.48 -13.01 -3.88
CA LEU A 290 -1.06 -13.28 -3.76
C LEU A 290 -0.23 -12.00 -3.74
N ALA A 291 -0.53 -11.05 -4.63
CA ALA A 291 0.16 -9.77 -4.74
C ALA A 291 -0.71 -8.73 -5.46
N MET A 292 -0.46 -7.45 -5.19
CA MET A 292 -1.22 -6.33 -5.78
C MET A 292 -0.28 -5.22 -6.23
N ALA A 293 -0.65 -4.50 -7.29
CA ALA A 293 0.01 -3.28 -7.71
C ALA A 293 -1.04 -2.27 -8.21
N GLU A 294 -0.90 -1.00 -7.82
CA GLU A 294 -1.69 0.11 -8.35
C GLU A 294 -0.75 1.12 -8.98
N PHE A 295 -1.16 1.72 -10.11
CA PHE A 295 -0.35 2.68 -10.86
C PHE A 295 -1.22 3.75 -11.50
N TRP A 296 -0.62 4.88 -11.85
CA TRP A 296 -1.28 5.93 -12.63
C TRP A 296 -0.93 5.81 -14.11
N TRP A 297 -1.91 5.98 -15.00
CA TRP A 297 -1.68 6.00 -16.44
C TRP A 297 -2.52 7.08 -17.14
N GLY A 298 -1.91 7.79 -18.10
CA GLY A 298 -2.55 8.83 -18.92
C GLY A 298 -2.21 10.27 -18.50
N ASN A 299 -2.71 11.25 -19.26
CA ASN A 299 -2.37 12.67 -19.09
C ASN A 299 -2.67 13.16 -17.67
N SER A 300 -1.66 13.72 -17.00
CA SER A 300 -1.74 14.19 -15.62
C SER A 300 -2.55 15.50 -15.54
N SER A 301 -3.86 15.38 -15.38
CA SER A 301 -4.74 16.50 -15.02
C SER A 301 -4.72 16.83 -13.53
N ILE A 302 -4.02 16.01 -12.72
CA ILE A 302 -3.94 16.11 -11.25
C ILE A 302 -2.49 16.42 -10.85
N GLU A 303 -2.29 17.51 -10.12
CA GLU A 303 -1.01 17.85 -9.48
C GLU A 303 -0.54 16.66 -8.63
N ASN A 304 0.66 16.13 -8.91
CA ASN A 304 1.36 15.04 -8.19
C ASN A 304 1.12 13.58 -8.64
N LYS A 305 0.51 13.33 -9.80
CA LYS A 305 0.48 11.97 -10.39
C LYS A 305 1.32 11.87 -11.66
N VAL A 306 2.19 10.87 -11.70
CA VAL A 306 3.14 10.63 -12.80
C VAL A 306 2.71 9.35 -13.51
N SER A 307 2.61 9.40 -14.85
CA SER A 307 2.24 8.23 -15.64
C SER A 307 3.32 7.17 -15.57
N GLY A 308 2.92 5.92 -15.33
CA GLY A 308 3.82 4.77 -15.16
C GLY A 308 4.28 4.55 -13.72
N GLU A 309 4.07 5.51 -12.81
CA GLU A 309 4.47 5.35 -11.41
C GLU A 309 3.49 4.50 -10.62
N PHE A 310 4.04 3.72 -9.68
CA PHE A 310 3.28 2.86 -8.79
C PHE A 310 2.96 3.55 -7.45
N TYR A 311 1.79 3.25 -6.91
CA TYR A 311 1.29 3.86 -5.66
C TYR A 311 0.69 2.82 -4.73
N GLY A 312 0.95 2.97 -3.43
CA GLY A 312 0.28 2.18 -2.40
C GLY A 312 -1.18 2.60 -2.21
N ALA A 313 -1.85 1.98 -1.24
CA ALA A 313 -3.19 2.37 -0.84
C ALA A 313 -3.22 3.87 -0.50
N CYS A 314 -4.19 4.59 -1.06
CA CYS A 314 -4.38 6.01 -0.76
C CYS A 314 -4.54 6.21 0.76
N LEU A 315 -3.65 7.01 1.37
CA LEU A 315 -3.55 7.18 2.83
C LEU A 315 -4.88 7.58 3.48
N GLU A 316 -5.66 8.46 2.86
CA GLU A 316 -6.90 8.97 3.45
C GLU A 316 -8.13 8.12 3.12
N ARG A 317 -8.12 7.37 2.02
CA ARG A 317 -9.32 6.67 1.49
C ARG A 317 -9.27 5.16 1.60
N CYS A 318 -8.12 4.55 1.28
CA CYS A 318 -8.00 3.10 1.16
C CYS A 318 -7.26 2.51 2.35
N GLN A 319 -6.21 3.19 2.83
CA GLN A 319 -5.42 2.73 3.97
C GLN A 319 -6.28 2.41 5.22
N PRO A 320 -7.29 3.21 5.58
CA PRO A 320 -8.17 2.89 6.72
C PRO A 320 -8.99 1.61 6.55
N LEU A 321 -9.23 1.18 5.30
CA LEU A 321 -10.01 -0.02 4.97
C LEU A 321 -9.15 -1.29 4.91
N MET A 322 -7.83 -1.17 4.74
CA MET A 322 -6.95 -2.32 4.47
C MET A 322 -7.01 -3.38 5.57
N GLY A 323 -7.10 -2.96 6.84
CA GLY A 323 -7.21 -3.88 7.96
C GLY A 323 -8.43 -4.77 7.86
N PHE A 324 -9.59 -4.19 7.53
CA PHE A 324 -10.83 -4.94 7.34
C PHE A 324 -10.81 -5.77 6.05
N LEU A 325 -10.37 -5.19 4.93
CA LEU A 325 -10.38 -5.85 3.62
C LEU A 325 -9.48 -7.08 3.57
N LEU A 326 -8.36 -7.07 4.30
CA LEU A 326 -7.44 -8.20 4.40
C LEU A 326 -7.87 -9.22 5.48
N SER A 327 -8.83 -8.89 6.35
CA SER A 327 -9.31 -9.81 7.39
C SER A 327 -9.83 -11.11 6.76
N GLY A 328 -9.38 -12.23 7.30
CA GLY A 328 -9.74 -13.56 6.80
C GLY A 328 -8.82 -14.12 5.72
N LEU A 329 -7.85 -13.33 5.25
CA LEU A 329 -6.69 -13.88 4.57
C LEU A 329 -5.93 -14.72 5.58
N LYS A 330 -6.22 -16.03 5.57
CA LYS A 330 -5.51 -16.98 6.40
C LYS A 330 -4.03 -16.88 6.04
N PRO A 331 -3.13 -16.49 6.96
CA PRO A 331 -1.70 -16.53 6.69
C PRO A 331 -1.37 -17.98 6.31
N ASN A 332 -0.90 -18.22 5.07
CA ASN A 332 -0.70 -19.54 4.42
C ASN A 332 -1.00 -20.73 5.36
N GLN A 333 -2.18 -21.33 5.28
CA GLN A 333 -2.51 -22.46 6.16
C GLN A 333 -1.38 -23.49 6.14
N VAL A 334 -0.95 -23.91 7.32
CA VAL A 334 0.01 -24.98 7.47
C VAL A 334 -0.66 -26.25 6.92
N GLU A 335 -0.10 -26.84 5.86
CA GLU A 335 -0.64 -28.06 5.26
C GLU A 335 -0.44 -29.23 6.22
N ILE A 336 -1.53 -29.76 6.78
CA ILE A 336 -1.50 -30.92 7.67
C ILE A 336 -1.58 -32.18 6.81
N ILE A 337 -0.55 -33.03 6.91
CA ILE A 337 -0.46 -34.28 6.13
C ILE A 337 -0.87 -35.51 6.95
N TYR A 338 -0.83 -35.39 8.28
CA TYR A 338 -1.28 -36.40 9.22
C TYR A 338 -1.65 -35.74 10.54
N GLU A 339 -2.74 -36.19 11.15
CA GLU A 339 -3.16 -35.74 12.47
C GLU A 339 -3.94 -36.86 13.18
N ASP A 340 -3.66 -37.02 14.47
CA ASP A 340 -4.47 -37.81 15.40
C ASP A 340 -4.59 -37.10 16.76
N GLU A 341 -4.97 -37.85 17.80
CA GLU A 341 -5.12 -37.34 19.16
C GLU A 341 -3.80 -36.82 19.76
N TRP A 342 -2.66 -37.38 19.36
CA TRP A 342 -1.38 -37.18 20.04
C TRP A 342 -0.40 -36.32 19.24
N LEU A 343 -0.44 -36.39 17.92
CA LEU A 343 0.55 -35.72 17.07
C LEU A 343 -0.05 -35.13 15.79
N ILE A 344 0.70 -34.18 15.23
CA ILE A 344 0.43 -33.55 13.95
C ILE A 344 1.72 -33.64 13.12
N ALA A 345 1.61 -34.03 11.86
CA ALA A 345 2.67 -33.84 10.88
C ALA A 345 2.19 -32.87 9.81
N VAL A 346 3.07 -31.94 9.45
CA VAL A 346 2.76 -30.90 8.48
C VAL A 346 3.78 -30.87 7.35
N ASN A 347 3.34 -30.47 6.16
CA ASN A 347 4.23 -30.08 5.09
C ASN A 347 4.54 -28.57 5.22
N LYS A 348 5.67 -28.25 5.83
CA LYS A 348 6.09 -26.86 6.02
C LYS A 348 6.51 -26.25 4.68
N SER A 349 5.96 -25.09 4.34
CA SER A 349 6.43 -24.30 3.20
C SER A 349 7.83 -23.70 3.44
N SER A 350 8.56 -23.45 2.34
CA SER A 350 9.80 -22.68 2.38
C SER A 350 9.52 -21.24 2.84
N GLY A 351 10.42 -20.65 3.63
CA GLY A 351 10.34 -19.28 4.13
C GLY A 351 9.59 -19.11 5.46
N LEU A 352 8.84 -20.12 5.92
CA LEU A 352 8.15 -20.12 7.21
C LEU A 352 9.03 -20.73 8.31
N LEU A 353 9.12 -20.08 9.48
CA LEU A 353 9.82 -20.64 10.63
C LEU A 353 9.10 -21.89 11.19
N SER A 354 9.84 -22.89 11.69
CA SER A 354 9.23 -24.00 12.42
C SER A 354 8.67 -23.55 13.78
N VAL A 355 9.43 -22.74 14.51
CA VAL A 355 9.10 -22.25 15.86
C VAL A 355 9.23 -20.72 15.91
N PRO A 356 8.53 -20.04 16.83
CA PRO A 356 8.64 -18.59 16.97
C PRO A 356 10.10 -18.18 17.21
N GLY A 357 10.55 -17.15 16.50
CA GLY A 357 11.86 -16.56 16.66
C GLY A 357 12.01 -15.76 17.96
N ARG A 358 13.23 -15.31 18.24
CA ARG A 358 13.52 -14.52 19.45
C ARG A 358 12.93 -13.10 19.40
N TYR A 359 12.85 -12.51 18.22
CA TYR A 359 12.44 -11.11 18.03
C TYR A 359 10.97 -11.00 17.62
N PHE A 360 10.34 -9.87 17.94
CA PHE A 360 8.91 -9.63 17.68
C PHE A 360 8.52 -9.78 16.19
N HIS A 361 9.39 -9.34 15.27
CA HIS A 361 9.14 -9.46 13.83
C HIS A 361 9.24 -10.90 13.29
N ASN A 362 9.75 -11.86 14.08
CA ASN A 362 9.94 -13.26 13.68
C ASN A 362 9.06 -14.23 14.50
N GLN A 363 7.90 -13.77 15.02
CA GLN A 363 7.01 -14.64 15.80
C GLN A 363 6.19 -15.61 14.94
N ASP A 364 5.96 -15.28 13.67
CA ASP A 364 5.18 -16.11 12.76
C ASP A 364 5.94 -17.40 12.37
N SER A 365 5.30 -18.54 12.61
CA SER A 365 5.88 -19.87 12.49
C SER A 365 4.78 -20.93 12.37
N VAL A 366 5.16 -22.16 12.04
CA VAL A 366 4.24 -23.31 12.10
C VAL A 366 3.60 -23.43 13.48
N ILE A 367 4.40 -23.40 14.55
CA ILE A 367 3.88 -23.58 15.91
C ILE A 367 2.96 -22.44 16.33
N SER A 368 3.28 -21.18 16.04
CA SER A 368 2.39 -20.07 16.38
C SER A 368 1.05 -20.17 15.64
N ARG A 369 1.07 -20.57 14.36
CA ARG A 369 -0.15 -20.78 13.56
C ARG A 369 -0.99 -21.95 14.07
N LEU A 370 -0.36 -23.08 14.42
CA LEU A 370 -1.07 -24.25 14.96
C LEU A 370 -1.62 -23.99 16.36
N ARG A 371 -0.86 -23.34 17.25
CA ARG A 371 -1.35 -22.94 18.59
C ARG A 371 -2.61 -22.08 18.48
N HIS A 372 -2.61 -21.13 17.55
CA HIS A 372 -3.79 -20.31 17.28
C HIS A 372 -4.94 -21.15 16.70
N LEU A 373 -4.67 -22.08 15.77
CA LEU A 373 -5.69 -22.91 15.13
C LEU A 373 -6.42 -23.84 16.12
N TYR A 374 -5.68 -24.49 17.02
CA TYR A 374 -6.23 -25.46 17.97
C TYR A 374 -6.56 -24.88 19.34
N ASN A 375 -6.18 -23.63 19.61
CA ASN A 375 -6.33 -22.98 20.91
C ASN A 375 -5.79 -23.82 22.08
N GLN A 376 -4.65 -24.49 21.86
CA GLN A 376 -3.98 -25.33 22.85
C GLN A 376 -2.47 -25.20 22.70
N GLU A 377 -1.74 -25.62 23.74
CA GLU A 377 -0.30 -25.76 23.65
C GLU A 377 0.06 -26.89 22.70
N ILE A 378 1.00 -26.60 21.79
CA ILE A 378 1.50 -27.53 20.79
C ILE A 378 3.01 -27.37 20.74
N ILE A 379 3.73 -28.48 20.68
CA ILE A 379 5.19 -28.52 20.90
C ILE A 379 5.87 -29.10 19.66
N ALA A 380 6.79 -28.35 19.06
CA ALA A 380 7.63 -28.86 17.98
C ALA A 380 8.58 -29.93 18.53
N VAL A 381 8.54 -31.13 17.94
CA VAL A 381 9.43 -32.24 18.32
C VAL A 381 10.83 -32.06 17.72
N HIS A 382 10.87 -31.54 16.50
CA HIS A 382 12.10 -31.17 15.80
C HIS A 382 11.90 -29.87 15.02
N ARG A 383 12.92 -29.42 14.29
CA ARG A 383 12.86 -28.17 13.52
C ARG A 383 13.45 -28.36 12.14
N LEU A 384 12.87 -27.64 11.18
CA LEU A 384 13.47 -27.40 9.88
C LEU A 384 14.02 -25.96 9.86
N ASP A 385 15.00 -25.70 9.01
CA ASP A 385 15.42 -24.33 8.75
C ASP A 385 14.26 -23.53 8.12
N GLN A 386 14.30 -22.20 8.23
CA GLN A 386 13.25 -21.33 7.71
C GLN A 386 12.96 -21.61 6.22
N ASP A 387 14.02 -21.69 5.41
CA ASP A 387 13.92 -21.90 3.97
C ASP A 387 13.82 -23.39 3.58
N THR A 388 14.03 -24.32 4.50
CA THR A 388 13.83 -25.75 4.24
C THR A 388 12.34 -26.07 4.25
N SER A 389 11.84 -26.71 3.20
CA SER A 389 10.44 -27.17 3.15
C SER A 389 10.29 -28.63 3.57
N GLY A 390 9.07 -29.11 3.78
CA GLY A 390 8.77 -30.54 3.98
C GLY A 390 8.29 -30.91 5.37
N ILE A 391 8.38 -32.19 5.71
CA ILE A 391 7.73 -32.79 6.87
C ILE A 391 8.29 -32.26 8.20
N LEU A 392 7.44 -31.63 9.00
CA LEU A 392 7.69 -31.23 10.37
C LEU A 392 6.73 -31.99 11.30
N LEU A 393 7.29 -32.61 12.35
CA LEU A 393 6.54 -33.41 13.31
C LEU A 393 6.35 -32.63 14.61
N ILE A 394 5.12 -32.67 15.12
CA ILE A 394 4.64 -31.84 16.21
C ILE A 394 3.85 -32.73 17.18
N ALA A 395 4.03 -32.53 18.48
CA ALA A 395 3.28 -33.21 19.52
C ALA A 395 2.20 -32.28 20.09
N LYS A 396 1.03 -32.85 20.38
CA LYS A 396 -0.09 -32.14 21.02
C LYS A 396 0.01 -32.10 22.55
N ASP A 397 0.85 -32.96 23.14
CA ASP A 397 1.04 -33.03 24.59
C ASP A 397 2.50 -33.31 25.00
N PRO A 398 2.88 -33.02 26.26
CA PRO A 398 4.25 -33.21 26.75
C PRO A 398 4.75 -34.66 26.78
N ILE A 399 3.87 -35.64 26.96
CA ILE A 399 4.24 -37.07 27.03
C ILE A 399 4.67 -37.53 25.63
N THR A 400 3.83 -37.25 24.63
CA THR A 400 4.12 -37.53 23.22
C THR A 400 5.39 -36.81 22.76
N HIS A 401 5.55 -35.54 23.15
CA HIS A 401 6.77 -34.78 22.86
C HIS A 401 8.02 -35.47 23.42
N SER A 402 7.98 -35.92 24.68
CA SER A 402 9.11 -36.60 25.33
C SER A 402 9.48 -37.90 24.62
N GLN A 403 8.48 -38.75 24.32
CA GLN A 403 8.68 -40.03 23.64
C GLN A 403 9.26 -39.85 22.23
N LEU A 404 8.71 -38.93 21.43
CA LEU A 404 9.25 -38.66 20.10
C LEU A 404 10.66 -38.03 20.16
N SER A 405 10.90 -37.13 21.11
CA SER A 405 12.23 -36.54 21.33
C SER A 405 13.27 -37.61 21.67
N GLN A 406 12.89 -38.62 22.46
CA GLN A 406 13.74 -39.76 22.76
C GLN A 406 14.06 -40.57 21.49
N GLN A 407 13.08 -40.82 20.61
CA GLN A 407 13.33 -41.51 19.34
C GLN A 407 14.30 -40.72 18.43
N PHE A 408 14.19 -39.39 18.38
CA PHE A 408 15.16 -38.53 17.70
C PHE A 408 16.56 -38.65 18.31
N GLN A 409 16.67 -38.60 19.65
CA GLN A 409 17.94 -38.71 20.38
C GLN A 409 18.62 -40.07 20.17
N GLN A 410 17.83 -41.15 20.14
CA GLN A 410 18.27 -42.52 19.89
C GLN A 410 18.46 -42.84 18.40
N ARG A 411 18.23 -41.87 17.50
CA ARG A 411 18.37 -42.01 16.03
C ARG A 411 17.47 -43.11 15.44
N GLN A 412 16.31 -43.36 16.05
CA GLN A 412 15.34 -44.35 15.59
C GLN A 412 14.43 -43.81 14.49
N ILE A 413 14.40 -42.48 14.30
CA ILE A 413 13.61 -41.82 13.27
C ILE A 413 14.42 -41.73 11.98
N HIS A 414 13.90 -42.36 10.93
CA HIS A 414 14.47 -42.30 9.60
C HIS A 414 13.97 -41.04 8.88
N LYS A 415 14.91 -40.22 8.42
CA LYS A 415 14.65 -38.94 7.75
C LYS A 415 15.25 -39.01 6.35
N VAL A 416 14.45 -38.70 5.33
CA VAL A 416 14.94 -38.56 3.96
C VAL A 416 14.68 -37.16 3.46
N TYR A 417 15.73 -36.54 2.97
CA TYR A 417 15.68 -35.24 2.34
C TYR A 417 16.02 -35.39 0.88
N GLU A 418 15.43 -34.52 0.07
CA GLU A 418 15.76 -34.38 -1.33
C GLU A 418 16.28 -32.98 -1.58
N ALA A 419 17.35 -32.89 -2.36
CA ALA A 419 17.99 -31.63 -2.68
C ALA A 419 18.45 -31.58 -4.13
N LEU A 420 18.64 -30.36 -4.63
CA LEU A 420 19.31 -30.09 -5.89
C LEU A 420 20.62 -29.37 -5.60
N LEU A 421 21.75 -29.95 -6.01
CA LEU A 421 23.09 -29.36 -5.84
C LEU A 421 23.52 -28.64 -7.11
N THR A 422 24.36 -27.62 -6.95
CA THR A 422 25.03 -26.94 -8.06
C THR A 422 26.30 -27.71 -8.44
N GLY A 423 26.36 -28.13 -9.70
CA GLY A 423 27.39 -29.00 -10.25
C GLY A 423 26.95 -30.46 -10.46
N SER A 424 27.84 -31.21 -11.10
CA SER A 424 27.65 -32.63 -11.40
C SER A 424 28.54 -33.50 -10.52
N LEU A 425 27.96 -34.16 -9.51
CA LEU A 425 28.71 -34.96 -8.55
C LEU A 425 29.14 -36.29 -9.17
N ALA A 426 30.45 -36.56 -9.24
CA ALA A 426 30.99 -37.77 -9.89
C ALA A 426 30.62 -39.08 -9.16
N ILE A 427 30.53 -39.05 -7.84
CA ILE A 427 30.20 -40.21 -7.00
C ILE A 427 28.69 -40.44 -6.94
N ASN A 428 28.26 -41.70 -6.89
CA ASN A 428 26.84 -42.07 -6.89
C ASN A 428 26.22 -42.14 -5.49
N GLU A 429 26.99 -42.49 -4.47
CA GLU A 429 26.55 -42.57 -3.08
C GLU A 429 27.75 -42.47 -2.16
N GLY A 430 27.49 -42.23 -0.87
CA GLY A 430 28.55 -42.17 0.12
C GLY A 430 28.09 -41.67 1.48
N GLU A 431 29.09 -41.33 2.29
CA GLU A 431 28.94 -40.84 3.65
C GLU A 431 29.75 -39.55 3.83
N ILE A 432 29.15 -38.57 4.52
CA ILE A 432 29.82 -37.34 4.96
C ILE A 432 29.84 -37.36 6.48
N ASN A 433 31.03 -37.58 7.04
CA ASN A 433 31.26 -37.65 8.47
C ASN A 433 32.18 -36.50 8.91
N LEU A 434 31.59 -35.31 8.96
CA LEU A 434 32.31 -34.07 9.26
C LEU A 434 31.65 -33.38 10.47
N PRO A 435 32.40 -33.13 11.55
CA PRO A 435 31.86 -32.49 12.75
C PRO A 435 31.54 -31.01 12.49
N LEU A 436 30.42 -30.52 13.06
CA LEU A 436 29.90 -29.18 12.79
C LEU A 436 29.90 -28.28 14.03
N TRP A 437 30.34 -27.04 13.84
CA TRP A 437 30.40 -26.02 14.87
C TRP A 437 29.70 -24.74 14.39
N GLY A 438 29.00 -24.08 15.31
CA GLY A 438 28.40 -22.77 15.06
C GLY A 438 29.20 -21.69 15.76
N ASN A 439 30.14 -21.08 15.04
CA ASN A 439 30.97 -20.00 15.60
C ASN A 439 30.08 -18.82 16.05
N PRO A 440 30.11 -18.42 17.34
CA PRO A 440 29.33 -17.29 17.84
C PRO A 440 29.54 -15.98 17.07
N ASP A 441 30.74 -15.76 16.54
CA ASP A 441 31.10 -14.53 15.83
C ASP A 441 30.54 -14.47 14.40
N HIS A 442 30.18 -15.63 13.82
CA HIS A 442 29.69 -15.75 12.45
C HIS A 442 28.24 -16.21 12.38
N ARG A 443 27.41 -15.95 13.40
CA ARG A 443 25.99 -16.34 13.34
C ARG A 443 25.29 -15.66 12.14
N PRO A 444 24.40 -16.37 11.40
CA PRO A 444 23.87 -17.70 11.68
C PRO A 444 24.65 -18.87 11.05
N TYR A 445 25.85 -18.65 10.48
CA TYR A 445 26.63 -19.68 9.80
C TYR A 445 27.05 -20.82 10.74
N GLN A 446 27.30 -21.97 10.12
CA GLN A 446 27.81 -23.21 10.70
C GLN A 446 28.95 -23.67 9.80
N GLU A 447 29.98 -24.27 10.36
CA GLU A 447 31.20 -24.65 9.65
C GLU A 447 31.72 -26.01 10.14
N VAL A 448 32.52 -26.67 9.30
CA VAL A 448 33.22 -27.90 9.71
C VAL A 448 34.46 -27.53 10.52
N ASP A 449 34.49 -27.96 11.78
CA ASP A 449 35.59 -27.75 12.73
C ASP A 449 35.91 -29.09 13.42
N LEU A 450 37.11 -29.62 13.20
CA LEU A 450 37.54 -30.92 13.71
C LEU A 450 37.80 -30.93 15.23
N SER A 451 38.02 -29.76 15.83
CA SER A 451 38.39 -29.61 17.24
C SER A 451 37.17 -29.36 18.14
N ARG A 452 36.25 -28.50 17.70
CA ARG A 452 35.09 -28.02 18.48
C ARG A 452 33.76 -28.56 17.94
N GLY A 453 33.77 -29.09 16.72
CA GLY A 453 32.55 -29.53 16.06
C GLY A 453 31.90 -30.73 16.73
N LYS A 454 30.57 -30.75 16.70
CA LYS A 454 29.79 -31.89 17.17
C LYS A 454 29.75 -32.95 16.07
N PRO A 455 29.94 -34.24 16.41
CA PRO A 455 29.87 -35.34 15.44
C PRO A 455 28.58 -35.27 14.62
N SER A 456 28.74 -35.25 13.29
CA SER A 456 27.64 -35.11 12.34
C SER A 456 27.90 -36.04 11.16
N LEU A 457 26.86 -36.79 10.82
CA LEU A 457 26.89 -37.92 9.90
C LEU A 457 25.66 -37.86 8.99
N THR A 458 25.91 -37.87 7.69
CA THR A 458 24.92 -37.84 6.61
C THR A 458 25.28 -38.88 5.56
N HIS A 459 24.36 -39.79 5.25
CA HIS A 459 24.48 -40.60 4.04
C HIS A 459 23.82 -39.88 2.86
N PHE A 460 24.30 -40.14 1.66
CA PHE A 460 23.68 -39.59 0.45
C PHE A 460 23.70 -40.58 -0.70
N ARG A 461 22.77 -40.36 -1.64
CA ARG A 461 22.69 -41.09 -2.90
C ARG A 461 22.23 -40.15 -4.01
N VAL A 462 22.93 -40.14 -5.14
CA VAL A 462 22.56 -39.38 -6.33
C VAL A 462 21.36 -40.05 -7.00
N MET A 463 20.30 -39.27 -7.20
CA MET A 463 19.07 -39.72 -7.85
C MET A 463 19.09 -39.44 -9.35
N ASN A 464 19.60 -38.28 -9.75
CA ASN A 464 19.70 -37.89 -11.15
C ASN A 464 20.80 -36.83 -11.36
N ARG A 465 21.33 -36.75 -12.58
CA ARG A 465 22.26 -35.70 -13.03
C ARG A 465 21.71 -35.09 -14.31
N ALA A 466 21.60 -33.77 -14.35
CA ALA A 466 21.10 -33.05 -15.51
C ALA A 466 21.86 -31.73 -15.66
N GLY A 467 22.71 -31.64 -16.68
CA GLY A 467 23.57 -30.48 -16.92
C GLY A 467 24.47 -30.18 -15.72
N ASP A 468 24.41 -28.94 -15.25
CA ASP A 468 25.17 -28.45 -14.09
C ASP A 468 24.43 -28.66 -12.76
N TYR A 469 23.54 -29.65 -12.67
CA TYR A 469 22.79 -29.96 -11.45
C TYR A 469 22.78 -31.45 -11.11
N THR A 470 22.85 -31.73 -9.81
CA THR A 470 22.72 -33.08 -9.25
C THR A 470 21.54 -33.15 -8.30
N ARG A 471 20.53 -33.96 -8.61
CA ARG A 471 19.44 -34.29 -7.69
C ARG A 471 19.91 -35.39 -6.74
N ILE A 472 19.87 -35.13 -5.45
CA ILE A 472 20.45 -35.98 -4.42
C ILE A 472 19.46 -36.25 -3.30
N GLU A 473 19.53 -37.47 -2.79
CA GLU A 473 18.87 -37.91 -1.57
C GLU A 473 19.86 -37.83 -0.41
N PHE A 474 19.45 -37.19 0.68
CA PHE A 474 20.20 -37.14 1.93
C PHE A 474 19.47 -37.89 3.05
N VAL A 475 20.20 -38.72 3.77
CA VAL A 475 19.72 -39.45 4.96
C VAL A 475 20.59 -39.05 6.16
N PRO A 476 20.24 -37.95 6.87
CA PRO A 476 21.01 -37.49 8.02
C PRO A 476 20.73 -38.37 9.25
N LEU A 477 21.76 -39.07 9.74
CA LEU A 477 21.68 -39.85 10.99
C LEU A 477 21.70 -38.95 12.24
N THR A 478 22.27 -37.77 12.09
CA THR A 478 22.27 -36.70 13.11
C THR A 478 21.36 -35.55 12.68
N GLY A 479 21.28 -34.47 13.46
CA GLY A 479 20.38 -33.35 13.18
C GLY A 479 20.96 -32.04 13.71
N ARG A 480 22.14 -31.65 13.22
CA ARG A 480 22.75 -30.36 13.57
C ARG A 480 22.19 -29.25 12.70
N THR A 481 22.23 -28.02 13.23
CA THR A 481 21.83 -26.82 12.51
C THR A 481 22.56 -26.76 11.16
N HIS A 482 21.81 -26.54 10.08
CA HIS A 482 22.33 -26.46 8.70
C HIS A 482 23.16 -27.68 8.23
N GLN A 483 23.02 -28.85 8.86
CA GLN A 483 23.93 -29.98 8.62
C GLN A 483 24.07 -30.37 7.15
N LEU A 484 22.94 -30.59 6.47
CA LEU A 484 22.93 -30.99 5.06
C LEU A 484 23.52 -29.90 4.15
N ARG A 485 23.26 -28.64 4.49
CA ARG A 485 23.70 -27.46 3.74
C ARG A 485 25.22 -27.32 3.80
N VAL A 486 25.80 -27.45 4.99
CA VAL A 486 27.26 -27.41 5.19
C VAL A 486 27.93 -28.66 4.61
N HIS A 487 27.38 -29.85 4.85
CA HIS A 487 27.93 -31.10 4.30
C HIS A 487 27.95 -31.11 2.78
N ALA A 488 26.96 -30.49 2.13
CA ALA A 488 26.95 -30.29 0.69
C ALA A 488 28.02 -29.27 0.26
N ALA A 489 28.01 -28.06 0.84
CA ALA A 489 28.83 -26.95 0.36
C ALA A 489 30.32 -27.03 0.72
N ASP A 490 30.69 -27.57 1.88
CA ASP A 490 32.09 -27.61 2.32
C ASP A 490 32.92 -28.49 1.37
N THR A 491 34.09 -27.99 0.96
CA THR A 491 35.03 -28.69 0.07
C THR A 491 35.51 -30.05 0.60
N ARG A 492 35.48 -30.27 1.92
CA ARG A 492 35.78 -31.57 2.55
C ARG A 492 34.59 -32.52 2.49
N GLY A 493 33.39 -32.00 2.27
CA GLY A 493 32.15 -32.75 2.07
C GLY A 493 31.94 -33.03 0.58
N LEU A 494 30.85 -32.54 0.00
CA LEU A 494 30.62 -32.68 -1.45
C LEU A 494 31.25 -31.57 -2.29
N GLY A 495 31.61 -30.43 -1.68
CA GLY A 495 32.11 -29.26 -2.38
C GLY A 495 31.10 -28.63 -3.35
N MET A 496 29.81 -28.93 -3.19
CA MET A 496 28.73 -28.49 -4.07
C MET A 496 27.56 -28.00 -3.23
N ALA A 497 27.29 -26.70 -3.27
CA ALA A 497 26.22 -26.11 -2.47
C ALA A 497 24.84 -26.57 -2.96
N ILE A 498 23.87 -26.55 -2.05
CA ILE A 498 22.46 -26.73 -2.42
C ILE A 498 22.01 -25.50 -3.21
N LEU A 499 21.30 -25.72 -4.31
CA LEU A 499 20.76 -24.67 -5.15
C LEU A 499 19.86 -23.73 -4.32
N GLY A 500 20.10 -22.43 -4.47
CA GLY A 500 19.41 -21.37 -3.74
C GLY A 500 19.70 -21.26 -2.24
N ASP A 501 20.78 -21.89 -1.78
CA ASP A 501 21.28 -21.67 -0.42
C ASP A 501 21.95 -20.30 -0.30
N LYS A 502 21.24 -19.36 0.34
CA LYS A 502 21.70 -17.97 0.55
C LYS A 502 22.88 -17.82 1.51
N LEU A 503 23.19 -18.84 2.31
CA LEU A 503 24.32 -18.80 3.23
C LEU A 503 25.54 -19.48 2.61
N TYR A 504 25.38 -20.69 2.08
CA TYR A 504 26.52 -21.54 1.72
C TYR A 504 26.78 -21.64 0.22
N GLY A 505 25.92 -21.06 -0.61
CA GLY A 505 26.05 -21.05 -2.06
C GLY A 505 26.00 -19.64 -2.64
N TYR A 506 26.41 -19.52 -3.90
CA TYR A 506 26.40 -18.26 -4.64
C TYR A 506 25.59 -18.41 -5.93
N HIS A 507 24.27 -18.28 -5.85
CA HIS A 507 23.40 -18.17 -7.01
C HIS A 507 22.22 -17.24 -6.70
N SER A 508 22.16 -16.11 -7.41
CA SER A 508 21.13 -15.07 -7.24
C SER A 508 19.78 -15.40 -7.89
N ASP A 509 19.74 -16.41 -8.75
CA ASP A 509 18.67 -16.58 -9.75
C ASP A 509 17.62 -17.64 -9.36
N THR A 510 17.56 -17.98 -8.06
CA THR A 510 16.68 -19.04 -7.54
C THR A 510 15.75 -18.49 -6.47
N ASP A 511 14.48 -18.90 -6.52
CA ASP A 511 13.38 -18.41 -5.69
C ASP A 511 13.38 -18.94 -4.24
N ARG A 512 14.12 -20.02 -3.98
CA ARG A 512 14.06 -20.77 -2.71
C ARG A 512 15.32 -21.60 -2.47
N LEU A 513 15.44 -22.14 -1.26
CA LEU A 513 16.34 -23.26 -0.99
C LEU A 513 15.74 -24.55 -1.59
N TYR A 514 16.50 -25.24 -2.43
CA TYR A 514 16.13 -26.52 -3.04
C TYR A 514 16.51 -27.68 -2.11
N LEU A 515 15.97 -27.62 -0.88
CA LEU A 515 16.05 -28.67 0.13
C LEU A 515 14.64 -28.96 0.68
N HIS A 516 14.29 -30.23 0.67
CA HIS A 516 12.96 -30.68 1.07
C HIS A 516 13.04 -31.92 1.96
N ALA A 517 12.45 -31.87 3.15
CA ALA A 517 12.24 -33.02 4.02
C ALA A 517 11.12 -33.90 3.44
N ARG A 518 11.49 -34.82 2.55
CA ARG A 518 10.58 -35.61 1.71
C ARG A 518 9.88 -36.72 2.47
N GLU A 519 10.60 -37.43 3.35
CA GLU A 519 10.06 -38.60 4.07
C GLU A 519 10.47 -38.61 5.54
N LEU A 520 9.55 -39.11 6.37
CA LEU A 520 9.77 -39.35 7.78
C LEU A 520 9.15 -40.69 8.17
N ARG A 521 9.95 -41.58 8.78
CA ARG A 521 9.47 -42.88 9.28
C ARG A 521 9.88 -43.08 10.74
N PHE A 522 8.91 -43.38 11.59
CA PHE A 522 9.09 -43.49 13.04
C PHE A 522 8.04 -44.39 13.70
N GLN A 523 8.30 -44.82 14.93
CA GLN A 523 7.35 -45.59 15.73
C GLN A 523 6.32 -44.64 16.34
N HIS A 524 5.04 -44.89 16.13
CA HIS A 524 3.99 -44.08 16.76
C HIS A 524 4.09 -44.21 18.31
N PRO A 525 4.09 -43.12 19.10
CA PRO A 525 4.33 -43.18 20.55
C PRO A 525 3.27 -43.94 21.36
N HIS A 526 2.01 -43.85 20.93
CA HIS A 526 0.86 -44.47 21.62
C HIS A 526 0.24 -45.67 20.89
N VAL A 527 0.65 -45.93 19.66
CA VAL A 527 0.07 -46.97 18.82
C VAL A 527 1.21 -47.88 18.41
N GLU A 528 1.03 -49.19 18.48
CA GLU A 528 2.05 -50.17 18.06
C GLU A 528 2.15 -50.26 16.52
N LYS A 529 2.32 -49.12 15.85
CA LYS A 529 2.44 -49.00 14.40
C LYS A 529 3.61 -48.09 14.03
N ILE A 530 4.29 -48.45 12.94
CA ILE A 530 5.27 -47.59 12.31
C ILE A 530 4.53 -46.66 11.34
N LEU A 531 4.68 -45.36 11.53
CA LEU A 531 4.20 -44.37 10.57
C LEU A 531 5.27 -44.12 9.51
N HIS A 532 4.84 -44.06 8.26
CA HIS A 532 5.65 -43.62 7.12
C HIS A 532 4.93 -42.48 6.43
N LEU A 533 5.50 -41.28 6.52
CA LEU A 533 4.96 -40.07 5.93
C LEU A 533 5.84 -39.67 4.76
N GLN A 534 5.20 -39.30 3.65
CA GLN A 534 5.87 -38.87 2.43
C GLN A 534 5.10 -37.70 1.81
N VAL A 535 5.83 -36.71 1.30
CA VAL A 535 5.30 -35.56 0.57
C VAL A 535 6.05 -35.41 -0.75
N LYS A 536 5.38 -34.84 -1.75
CA LYS A 536 5.99 -34.61 -3.07
C LYS A 536 7.00 -33.47 -2.99
N THR A 537 8.22 -33.71 -3.47
CA THR A 537 9.23 -32.66 -3.63
C THR A 537 8.70 -31.58 -4.58
N PRO A 538 8.69 -30.29 -4.16
CA PRO A 538 8.08 -29.20 -4.91
C PRO A 538 8.95 -28.66 -6.06
N PHE A 539 10.00 -29.39 -6.45
CA PHE A 539 10.95 -29.04 -7.52
C PHE A 539 11.48 -30.30 -8.23
#